data_AF-A5GK39-F1
#
_entry.id   AF-A5GK39-F1
#
_cell.length_a   1.000
_cell.length_b   1.000
_cell.length_c   1.000
_cell.angle_alpha   90.00
_cell.angle_beta   90.00
_cell.angle_gamma   90.00
#
_symmetry.space_group_name_H-M   'P 1'
#
loop_
_entity.id
_entity.type
_entity.pdbx_description
1 polymer ?
#
loop_
_entity_poly.entity_id
_entity_poly.type
_entity_poly.pdbx_seq_one_letter_code
_entity_poly.pdbx_strand_id
1 'polypeptide(L)'
;MSRQRFRGLYLQNTGHPLCFSFVTYTPQTREQMVACGDLRADEEYFSPVLFDFLLFVSEGILGASPGVAFPFGYDDLAIVASRIRGTGVQHEYLIAINASAWNESKQAVLQQLRDILSRDLWDGARLRRGNDHPSPSE
;
A
#
# COMPACT_ATOMS: atom_id res chain seq x y z
N MET A 1 -6.67 1.23 -18.11
CA MET A 1 -5.50 0.36 -17.85
C MET A 1 -5.03 0.34 -16.39
N SER A 2 -5.76 0.90 -15.41
CA SER A 2 -5.28 0.99 -14.01
C SER A 2 -5.46 -0.26 -13.14
N ARG A 3 -6.38 -1.17 -13.49
CA ARG A 3 -6.79 -2.29 -12.60
C ARG A 3 -5.82 -3.46 -12.50
N GLN A 4 -4.94 -3.64 -13.48
CA GLN A 4 -3.95 -4.74 -13.45
C GLN A 4 -2.70 -4.37 -12.64
N ARG A 5 -2.36 -3.07 -12.55
CA ARG A 5 -1.10 -2.59 -11.95
C ARG A 5 -0.95 -2.98 -10.48
N PHE A 6 -2.04 -2.95 -9.73
CA PHE A 6 -2.03 -3.19 -8.27
C PHE A 6 -2.62 -4.55 -7.88
N ARG A 7 -2.66 -5.50 -8.82
CA ARG A 7 -3.17 -6.83 -8.54
C ARG A 7 -2.27 -7.51 -7.50
N GLY A 8 -2.88 -8.00 -6.42
CA GLY A 8 -2.15 -8.65 -5.32
C GLY A 8 -1.73 -7.68 -4.20
N LEU A 9 -1.94 -6.38 -4.36
CA LEU A 9 -1.74 -5.45 -3.25
C LEU A 9 -3.03 -5.35 -2.43
N TYR A 10 -2.90 -5.42 -1.11
CA TYR A 10 -4.01 -5.18 -0.20
C TYR A 10 -3.58 -4.28 0.95
N LEU A 11 -4.46 -3.37 1.34
CA LEU A 11 -4.27 -2.45 2.44
C LEU A 11 -5.48 -2.49 3.38
N GLN A 12 -5.23 -2.73 4.65
CA GLN A 12 -6.25 -2.78 5.69
C GLN A 12 -5.91 -1.84 6.85
N ASN A 13 -6.97 -1.29 7.45
CA ASN A 13 -6.85 -0.55 8.69
C ASN A 13 -6.55 -1.53 9.84
N THR A 14 -5.70 -1.12 10.78
CA THR A 14 -5.38 -1.89 11.98
C THR A 14 -6.17 -1.44 13.21
N GLY A 15 -6.95 -0.35 13.08
CA GLY A 15 -7.55 0.39 14.19
C GLY A 15 -6.63 1.48 14.75
N HIS A 16 -5.32 1.42 14.47
CA HIS A 16 -4.38 2.48 14.85
C HIS A 16 -4.42 3.61 13.80
N PRO A 17 -4.39 4.90 14.21
CA PRO A 17 -4.55 6.03 13.28
C PRO A 17 -3.40 6.19 12.28
N LEU A 18 -2.22 5.66 12.61
CA LEU A 18 -1.00 5.80 11.81
C LEU A 18 -0.39 4.46 11.37
N CYS A 19 -1.08 3.33 11.60
CA CYS A 19 -0.55 2.03 11.21
C CYS A 19 -1.52 1.25 10.33
N PHE A 20 -0.98 0.65 9.28
CA PHE A 20 -1.74 -0.08 8.28
C PHE A 20 -1.15 -1.47 8.07
N SER A 21 -2.01 -2.47 7.85
CA SER A 21 -1.58 -3.77 7.38
C SER A 21 -1.54 -3.73 5.85
N PHE A 22 -0.35 -3.91 5.29
CA PHE A 22 -0.11 -3.90 3.86
C PHE A 22 0.37 -5.28 3.40
N VAL A 23 -0.26 -5.79 2.36
CA VAL A 23 0.09 -7.06 1.72
C VAL A 23 0.67 -6.78 0.35
N THR A 24 1.82 -7.39 0.07
CA THR A 24 2.42 -7.44 -1.27
C THR A 24 2.96 -8.84 -1.57
N TYR A 25 3.32 -9.07 -2.82
CA TYR A 25 3.87 -10.31 -3.34
C TYR A 25 5.30 -10.08 -3.80
N THR A 26 6.18 -11.02 -3.46
CA THR A 26 7.57 -11.08 -3.98
C THR A 26 8.42 -9.80 -3.81
N PRO A 27 8.46 -9.16 -2.64
CA PRO A 27 9.42 -8.08 -2.43
C PRO A 27 10.84 -8.62 -2.43
N GLN A 28 11.71 -8.07 -3.28
CA GLN A 28 13.12 -8.42 -3.30
C GLN A 28 13.84 -7.77 -2.11
N THR A 29 14.70 -8.53 -1.42
CA THR A 29 15.64 -7.94 -0.46
C THR A 29 16.76 -7.21 -1.18
N ARG A 30 17.49 -6.36 -0.45
CA ARG A 30 18.68 -5.70 -1.00
C ARG A 30 19.65 -6.71 -1.62
N GLU A 31 19.93 -7.81 -0.92
CA GLU A 31 20.85 -8.84 -1.38
C GLU A 31 20.37 -9.49 -2.68
N GLN A 32 19.07 -9.72 -2.81
CA GLN A 32 18.47 -10.27 -4.02
C GLN A 32 18.60 -9.28 -5.19
N MET A 33 18.30 -7.99 -4.98
CA MET A 33 18.44 -6.95 -6.00
C MET A 33 19.91 -6.78 -6.45
N VAL A 34 20.85 -6.86 -5.51
CA VAL A 34 22.29 -6.82 -5.84
C VAL A 34 22.70 -8.07 -6.63
N ALA A 35 22.25 -9.25 -6.20
CA ALA A 35 22.60 -10.51 -6.85
C ALA A 35 22.07 -10.62 -8.29
N CYS A 36 20.88 -10.07 -8.58
CA CYS A 36 20.32 -10.04 -9.93
C CYS A 36 20.75 -8.83 -10.77
N GLY A 37 21.49 -7.87 -10.20
CA GLY A 37 21.98 -6.69 -10.90
C GLY A 37 20.98 -5.54 -11.03
N ASP A 38 19.83 -5.63 -10.34
CA ASP A 38 18.83 -4.56 -10.26
C ASP A 38 19.27 -3.40 -9.35
N LEU A 39 20.23 -3.65 -8.45
CA LEU A 39 20.82 -2.65 -7.56
C LEU A 39 22.34 -2.82 -7.51
N ARG A 40 23.11 -1.74 -7.64
CA ARG A 40 24.56 -1.82 -7.42
C ARG A 40 24.90 -1.90 -5.94
N ALA A 41 26.03 -2.51 -5.61
CA ALA A 41 26.42 -2.72 -4.21
C ALA A 41 26.68 -1.41 -3.43
N ASP A 42 26.96 -0.32 -4.13
CA ASP A 42 27.20 1.03 -3.60
C ASP A 42 25.95 1.94 -3.68
N GLU A 43 24.87 1.49 -4.31
CA GLU A 43 23.62 2.25 -4.39
C GLU A 43 22.79 2.14 -3.11
N GLU A 44 22.08 3.23 -2.83
CA GLU A 44 21.13 3.30 -1.73
C GLU A 44 19.96 2.34 -1.99
N TYR A 45 19.62 1.54 -0.97
CA TYR A 45 18.53 0.60 -1.06
C TYR A 45 17.21 1.28 -0.70
N PHE A 46 16.32 1.38 -1.69
CA PHE A 46 14.93 1.76 -1.48
C PHE A 46 14.08 0.51 -1.32
N SER A 47 13.37 0.41 -0.19
CA SER A 47 12.49 -0.74 0.07
C SER A 47 11.40 -0.85 -1.01
N PRO A 48 11.33 -1.96 -1.77
CA PRO A 48 10.25 -2.18 -2.74
C PRO A 48 8.88 -2.22 -2.08
N VAL A 49 8.81 -2.70 -0.84
CA VAL A 49 7.57 -2.74 -0.04
C VAL A 49 7.03 -1.34 0.22
N LEU A 50 7.88 -0.42 0.65
CA LEU A 50 7.48 0.97 0.90
C LEU A 50 7.15 1.70 -0.40
N PHE A 51 7.86 1.39 -1.49
CA PHE A 51 7.53 1.89 -2.82
C PHE A 51 6.12 1.48 -3.25
N ASP A 52 5.82 0.18 -3.19
CA ASP A 52 4.53 -0.37 -3.56
C ASP A 52 3.42 0.20 -2.68
N PHE A 53 3.66 0.37 -1.39
CA PHE A 53 2.71 1.00 -0.47
C PHE A 53 2.39 2.43 -0.91
N LEU A 54 3.41 3.28 -1.14
CA LEU A 54 3.24 4.68 -1.55
C LEU A 54 2.50 4.77 -2.88
N LEU A 55 2.89 3.94 -3.85
CA LEU A 55 2.29 3.91 -5.18
C LEU A 55 0.84 3.42 -5.13
N PHE A 56 0.56 2.40 -4.32
CA PHE A 56 -0.78 1.86 -4.19
C PHE A 56 -1.73 2.83 -3.47
N VAL A 57 -1.28 3.47 -2.40
CA VAL A 57 -2.09 4.49 -1.71
C VAL A 57 -2.37 5.66 -2.64
N SER A 58 -1.34 6.24 -3.25
CA SER A 58 -1.48 7.43 -4.08
C SER A 58 -2.33 7.19 -5.34
N GLU A 59 -1.94 6.23 -6.18
CA GLU A 59 -2.61 6.01 -7.47
C GLU A 59 -3.74 4.98 -7.38
N GLY A 60 -3.54 3.90 -6.61
CA GLY A 60 -4.48 2.78 -6.55
C GLY A 60 -5.73 3.08 -5.74
N ILE A 61 -5.57 3.74 -4.59
CA ILE A 61 -6.68 4.01 -3.65
C ILE A 61 -7.19 5.45 -3.84
N LEU A 62 -6.30 6.43 -3.78
CA LEU A 62 -6.67 7.85 -3.84
C LEU A 62 -6.86 8.36 -5.27
N GLY A 63 -6.43 7.61 -6.28
CA GLY A 63 -6.64 7.95 -7.68
C GLY A 63 -5.82 9.15 -8.17
N ALA A 64 -4.69 9.46 -7.52
CA ALA A 64 -3.77 10.48 -7.98
C ALA A 64 -3.24 10.15 -9.39
N SER A 65 -3.03 11.19 -10.21
CA SER A 65 -2.41 11.00 -11.52
C SER A 65 -0.93 10.66 -11.37
N PRO A 66 -0.36 9.77 -12.21
CA PRO A 66 1.06 9.48 -12.19
C PRO A 66 1.91 10.76 -12.31
N GLY A 67 2.96 10.87 -11.50
CA GLY A 67 3.87 12.01 -11.51
C GLY A 67 3.39 13.23 -10.69
N VAL A 68 2.19 13.20 -10.11
CA VAL A 68 1.78 14.19 -9.12
C VAL A 68 2.53 13.94 -7.81
N ALA A 69 3.07 15.00 -7.21
CA ALA A 69 3.75 14.90 -5.92
C ALA A 69 2.78 14.39 -4.84
N PHE A 70 3.11 13.25 -4.25
CA PHE A 70 2.37 12.68 -3.13
C PHE A 70 2.94 13.19 -1.79
N PRO A 71 2.12 13.59 -0.80
CA PRO A 71 2.63 14.20 0.43
C PRO A 71 3.48 13.32 1.34
N PHE A 72 3.43 11.99 1.18
CA PHE A 72 4.24 11.04 1.95
C PHE A 72 5.41 10.53 1.11
N GLY A 73 6.61 10.55 1.69
CA GLY A 73 7.83 9.95 1.13
C GLY A 73 8.31 8.73 1.92
N TYR A 74 9.50 8.23 1.59
CA TYR A 74 10.12 7.09 2.27
C TYR A 74 10.41 7.38 3.74
N ASP A 75 10.94 8.57 4.06
CA ASP A 75 11.29 8.96 5.43
C ASP A 75 10.07 9.10 6.35
N ASP A 76 8.89 9.23 5.76
CA ASP A 76 7.63 9.29 6.50
C ASP A 76 7.11 7.91 6.89
N LEU A 77 7.75 6.82 6.44
CA LEU A 77 7.24 5.47 6.61
C LEU A 77 8.26 4.56 7.29
N ALA A 78 7.76 3.58 8.05
CA ALA A 78 8.56 2.53 8.62
C ALA A 78 7.85 1.18 8.53
N ILE A 79 8.60 0.12 8.23
CA ILE A 79 8.13 -1.26 8.42
C ILE A 79 8.38 -1.62 9.89
N VAL A 80 7.30 -1.75 10.67
CA VAL A 80 7.38 -2.07 12.11
C VAL A 80 7.47 -3.57 12.34
N ALA A 81 6.75 -4.34 11.54
CA ALA A 81 6.74 -5.79 11.61
C ALA A 81 6.45 -6.38 10.24
N SER A 82 6.87 -7.63 10.03
CA SER A 82 6.55 -8.40 8.83
C SER A 82 6.23 -9.83 9.20
N ARG A 83 5.28 -10.45 8.48
CA ARG A 83 5.02 -11.87 8.53
C ARG A 83 4.74 -12.43 7.14
N ILE A 84 4.99 -13.72 6.99
CA ILE A 84 4.64 -14.46 5.78
C ILE A 84 3.33 -15.20 6.06
N ARG A 85 2.40 -15.19 5.09
CA ARG A 85 1.13 -15.93 5.17
C ARG A 85 1.05 -17.01 4.09
N GLY A 86 0.34 -18.10 4.41
CA GLY A 86 0.07 -19.18 3.46
C GLY A 86 1.35 -19.92 3.05
N THR A 87 1.49 -20.21 1.75
CA THR A 87 2.59 -21.01 1.17
C THR A 87 3.90 -20.25 0.97
N GLY A 88 4.07 -19.07 1.58
CA GLY A 88 5.29 -18.27 1.42
C GLY A 88 5.20 -17.17 0.36
N VAL A 89 4.11 -17.11 -0.39
CA VAL A 89 3.98 -16.22 -1.55
C VAL A 89 3.43 -14.85 -1.17
N GLN A 90 2.66 -14.78 -0.08
CA GLN A 90 2.04 -13.55 0.41
C GLN A 90 2.78 -13.02 1.63
N HIS A 91 3.22 -11.77 1.55
CA HIS A 91 3.91 -11.08 2.64
C HIS A 91 3.01 -9.98 3.19
N GLU A 92 2.86 -9.95 4.52
CA GLU A 92 2.11 -8.92 5.23
C GLU A 92 3.06 -8.09 6.08
N TYR A 93 2.96 -6.77 5.96
CA TYR A 93 3.79 -5.78 6.61
C TYR A 93 2.91 -4.84 7.42
N LEU A 94 3.33 -4.56 8.65
CA LEU A 94 2.78 -3.46 9.44
C LEU A 94 3.56 -2.19 9.07
N ILE A 95 2.93 -1.31 8.32
CA ILE A 95 3.50 -0.02 7.91
C ILE A 95 3.02 1.05 8.88
N ALA A 96 3.96 1.75 9.50
CA ALA A 96 3.68 2.93 10.32
C ALA A 96 4.02 4.20 9.54
N ILE A 97 3.21 5.24 9.75
CA ILE A 97 3.50 6.60 9.31
C ILE A 97 4.16 7.35 10.47
N ASN A 98 5.33 7.92 10.21
CA ASN A 98 6.07 8.78 11.13
C ASN A 98 5.36 10.13 11.25
N ALA A 99 5.17 10.59 12.48
CA ALA A 99 4.56 11.89 12.77
C ALA A 99 5.57 13.07 12.67
N SER A 100 6.81 12.81 12.25
CA SER A 100 7.81 13.84 12.03
C SER A 100 7.49 14.69 10.80
N ALA A 101 7.81 15.98 10.86
CA ALA A 101 7.54 16.93 9.76
C ALA A 101 6.08 16.87 9.25
N TRP A 102 5.13 16.77 10.19
CA TRP A 102 3.70 16.74 9.93
C TRP A 102 3.21 18.07 9.35
N ASN A 103 2.31 18.01 8.37
CA ASN A 103 1.70 19.19 7.77
C ASN A 103 0.25 18.92 7.37
N GLU A 104 -0.47 19.97 6.98
CA GLU A 104 -1.89 19.90 6.62
C GLU A 104 -2.16 18.96 5.43
N SER A 105 -1.26 18.92 4.45
CA SER A 105 -1.41 18.03 3.29
C SER A 105 -1.30 16.55 3.67
N LYS A 106 -0.35 16.19 4.53
CA LYS A 106 -0.22 14.83 5.09
C LYS A 106 -1.45 14.46 5.91
N GLN A 107 -1.95 15.39 6.73
CA GLN A 107 -3.17 15.19 7.51
C GLN A 107 -4.39 14.94 6.61
N ALA A 108 -4.57 15.74 5.55
CA ALA A 108 -5.70 15.61 4.63
C ALA A 108 -5.68 14.27 3.90
N VAL A 109 -4.52 13.86 3.38
CA VAL A 109 -4.35 12.56 2.70
C VAL A 109 -4.59 11.40 3.66
N LEU A 110 -4.04 11.47 4.88
CA LEU A 110 -4.26 10.43 5.88
C LEU A 110 -5.75 10.29 6.23
N GLN A 111 -6.44 11.42 6.42
CA GLN A 111 -7.87 11.40 6.72
C GLN A 111 -8.66 10.77 5.58
N GLN A 112 -8.40 11.19 4.34
CA GLN A 112 -9.05 10.63 3.16
C GLN A 112 -8.80 9.11 3.02
N LEU A 113 -7.57 8.66 3.23
CA LEU A 113 -7.23 7.25 3.22
C LEU A 113 -8.04 6.49 4.27
N ARG A 114 -8.03 6.97 5.53
CA ARG A 114 -8.76 6.32 6.62
C ARG A 114 -10.27 6.25 6.35
N ASP A 115 -10.85 7.31 5.79
CA ASP A 115 -12.27 7.37 5.43
C ASP A 115 -12.65 6.36 4.33
N ILE A 116 -11.71 5.99 3.46
CA ILE A 116 -11.92 4.94 2.46
C ILE A 116 -11.80 3.56 3.12
N LEU A 117 -10.75 3.35 3.90
CA LEU A 117 -10.46 2.05 4.54
C LEU A 117 -11.48 1.67 5.62
N SER A 118 -12.21 2.64 6.18
CA SER A 118 -13.27 2.40 7.17
C SER A 118 -14.63 2.06 6.57
N ARG A 119 -14.78 2.04 5.24
CA ARG A 119 -16.06 1.72 4.59
C ARG A 119 -16.31 0.22 4.63
N ASP A 120 -17.54 -0.18 4.95
CA ASP A 120 -17.96 -1.59 4.97
C ASP A 120 -17.73 -2.31 3.63
N LEU A 121 -17.76 -1.56 2.53
CA LEU A 121 -17.53 -2.08 1.17
C LEU A 121 -16.05 -2.22 0.81
N TRP A 122 -15.12 -1.80 1.67
CA TRP A 122 -13.69 -1.93 1.40
C TRP A 122 -13.23 -3.39 1.56
N ASP A 123 -12.67 -3.97 0.49
CA ASP A 123 -12.22 -5.37 0.49
C ASP A 123 -10.70 -5.54 0.68
N GLY A 124 -9.99 -4.45 0.99
CA GLY A 124 -8.54 -4.43 1.07
C GLY A 124 -7.87 -3.93 -0.21
N ALA A 125 -8.51 -4.03 -1.37
CA ALA A 125 -7.90 -3.59 -2.63
C ALA A 125 -8.75 -2.54 -3.37
N ARG A 126 -10.06 -2.54 -3.14
CA ARG A 126 -11.03 -1.64 -3.77
C ARG A 126 -12.31 -1.54 -2.95
N LEU A 127 -13.10 -0.53 -3.27
CA LEU A 127 -14.50 -0.52 -2.86
C LEU A 127 -15.26 -1.55 -3.72
N ARG A 128 -15.87 -2.54 -3.08
CA ARG A 128 -16.85 -3.42 -3.72
C ARG A 128 -17.98 -2.53 -4.22
N ARG A 129 -18.31 -2.65 -5.51
CA ARG A 129 -19.55 -2.06 -6.03
C ARG A 129 -20.69 -2.86 -5.42
N GLY A 130 -21.55 -2.21 -4.63
CA GLY A 130 -22.78 -2.85 -4.16
C GLY A 130 -23.65 -3.18 -5.36
N ASN A 131 -23.71 -4.45 -5.73
CA ASN A 131 -24.67 -5.06 -6.64
C ASN A 131 -24.64 -6.58 -6.42
N ASP A 132 -25.23 -7.01 -5.30
CA ASP A 132 -26.04 -8.23 -5.32
C ASP A 132 -27.48 -7.76 -5.24
N HIS A 133 -28.22 -7.80 -6.35
CA HIS A 133 -29.69 -7.95 -6.43
C HIS A 133 -30.17 -8.02 -7.89
N PRO A 134 -31.27 -8.76 -8.17
CA PRO A 134 -31.34 -10.20 -8.35
C PRO A 134 -31.37 -10.59 -9.84
N SER A 135 -31.09 -11.86 -10.14
CA SER A 135 -31.41 -12.42 -11.46
C SER A 135 -32.90 -12.24 -11.77
N PRO A 136 -33.29 -11.88 -13.00
CA PRO A 136 -34.69 -11.94 -13.38
C PRO A 136 -35.08 -13.42 -13.41
N SER A 137 -36.11 -13.77 -12.63
CA SER A 137 -36.80 -15.05 -12.75
C SER A 137 -37.39 -15.16 -14.16
N GLU A 138 -37.07 -16.23 -14.88
CA GLU A 138 -37.90 -16.75 -15.98
C GLU A 138 -39.00 -17.65 -15.41
#